data_AF-A0A6N6WM47-F1
#
_entry.id   AF-A0A6N6WM47-F1
#
_cell.length_a   1.000
_cell.length_b   1.000
_cell.length_c   1.000
_cell.angle_alpha   90.00
_cell.angle_beta   90.00
_cell.angle_gamma   90.00
#
_symmetry.space_group_name_H-M   'P 1'
#
loop_
_entity.id
_entity.type
_entity.pdbx_description
1 polymer ?
#
loop_
_entity_poly.entity_id
_entity_poly.type
_entity_poly.pdbx_seq_one_letter_code
_entity_poly.pdbx_strand_id
1 'polypeptide(L)' 'RSSWLFSDTVAGAKASAMIYSLMLTCRACNVEPYAYLLHVLTELPQRPPEADITDLLPFNFAM' A
#
# COMPACT_ATOMS: atom_id res chain seq x y z
N ARG A 1 2.37 -12.39 29.70
CA ARG A 1 1.36 -11.66 28.90
C ARG A 1 1.88 -10.25 28.70
N SER A 2 2.48 -9.96 27.53
CA SER A 2 2.82 -8.63 27.00
C SER A 2 3.79 -8.83 25.84
N SER A 3 3.28 -8.77 24.61
CA SER A 3 4.07 -8.75 23.37
C SER A 3 3.81 -7.43 22.62
N TRP A 4 3.58 -6.34 23.36
CA TRP A 4 3.29 -5.02 22.79
C TRP A 4 4.54 -4.14 22.63
N LEU A 5 5.70 -4.57 23.15
CA LEU A 5 6.93 -3.78 23.09
C LEU A 5 7.73 -3.92 21.78
N PHE A 6 7.34 -4.81 20.87
CA PHE A 6 7.97 -4.93 19.54
C PHE A 6 7.32 -4.07 18.46
N SER A 7 6.34 -3.25 18.82
CA SER A 7 5.80 -2.20 17.94
C SER A 7 6.61 -0.88 18.02
N ASP A 8 7.67 -0.83 18.84
CA ASP A 8 8.56 0.32 19.01
C ASP A 8 9.72 0.33 17.99
N THR A 9 9.44 -0.01 16.74
CA THR A 9 10.34 0.41 15.66
C THR A 9 9.63 1.49 14.88
N VAL A 10 10.25 2.66 14.75
CA VAL A 10 9.73 3.75 13.90
C VAL A 10 9.40 3.22 12.51
N ALA A 11 10.16 2.24 12.02
CA ALA A 11 9.89 1.53 10.78
C ALA A 11 8.56 0.77 10.77
N GLY A 12 8.23 -0.01 11.80
CA GLY A 12 6.96 -0.75 11.90
C GLY A 12 5.75 0.16 12.10
N ALA A 13 5.88 1.19 12.92
CA ALA A 13 4.83 2.21 13.10
C ALA A 13 4.58 2.99 11.78
N LYS A 14 5.66 3.36 11.08
CA LYS A 14 5.59 4.03 9.77
C LYS A 14 4.98 3.13 8.71
N ALA A 15 5.37 1.85 8.64
CA ALA A 15 4.78 0.88 7.72
C ALA A 15 3.28 0.73 7.97
N SER A 16 2.87 0.62 9.23
CA SER A 16 1.45 0.55 9.59
C SER A 16 0.70 1.81 9.17
N ALA A 17 1.22 3.00 9.49
CA ALA A 17 0.62 4.27 9.09
C ALA A 17 0.52 4.44 7.57
N MET A 18 1.52 3.99 6.81
CA MET A 18 1.50 3.99 5.35
C MET A 18 0.40 3.07 4.80
N ILE A 19 0.28 1.85 5.33
CA ILE A 19 -0.78 0.91 4.92
C ILE A 19 -2.16 1.49 5.23
N TYR A 20 -2.38 2.05 6.43
CA TYR A 20 -3.66 2.69 6.78
C TYR A 20 -3.98 3.88 5.87
N SER A 21 -2.98 4.70 5.55
CA SER A 21 -3.14 5.82 4.61
C SER A 21 -3.54 5.34 3.22
N LEU A 22 -2.89 4.28 2.72
CA LEU A 22 -3.24 3.66 1.43
C LEU A 22 -4.66 3.10 1.43
N MET A 23 -5.08 2.41 2.49
CA MET A 23 -6.45 1.90 2.62
C MET A 23 -7.48 3.03 2.60
N LEU A 24 -7.21 4.15 3.28
CA LEU A 24 -8.08 5.33 3.26
C LEU A 24 -8.17 5.94 1.86
N THR A 25 -7.04 6.05 1.14
CA THR A 25 -7.03 6.52 -0.25
C THR A 25 -7.83 5.59 -1.15
N CYS A 26 -7.68 4.28 -1.02
CA CYS A 26 -8.47 3.29 -1.79
C CYS A 26 -9.97 3.45 -1.53
N ARG A 27 -10.38 3.62 -0.27
CA ARG A 27 -11.78 3.91 0.08
C ARG A 27 -12.28 5.21 -0.55
N ALA A 28 -11.47 6.26 -0.56
CA ALA A 28 -11.82 7.52 -1.20
C ALA A 28 -11.95 7.40 -2.73
N CYS A 29 -11.17 6.50 -3.35
CA CYS A 29 -11.25 6.18 -4.77
C CYS A 29 -12.33 5.13 -5.09
N ASN A 30 -13.07 4.63 -4.10
CA ASN A 30 -14.04 3.54 -4.20
C ASN A 30 -13.44 2.23 -4.77
N VAL A 31 -12.17 1.99 -4.46
CA VAL A 31 -11.36 0.84 -4.89
C VAL A 31 -11.20 -0.16 -3.75
N GLU A 32 -11.20 -1.45 -4.09
CA GLU A 32 -10.93 -2.53 -3.15
C GLU A 32 -9.45 -2.49 -2.71
N PRO A 33 -9.14 -2.14 -1.44
CA PRO A 33 -7.78 -1.87 -0.99
C PRO A 33 -6.85 -3.08 -1.07
N TYR A 34 -7.36 -4.29 -0.86
CA TYR A 34 -6.56 -5.51 -0.89
C TYR A 34 -6.19 -5.87 -2.33
N ALA A 35 -7.14 -5.85 -3.27
CA ALA A 35 -6.89 -6.06 -4.70
C ALA A 35 -5.90 -5.05 -5.27
N TYR A 36 -6.04 -3.77 -4.93
CA TYR A 36 -5.10 -2.72 -5.33
C TYR A 36 -3.69 -3.00 -4.78
N LEU A 37 -3.55 -3.31 -3.49
CA LEU A 37 -2.25 -3.58 -2.89
C LEU A 37 -1.58 -4.82 -3.46
N LEU A 38 -2.35 -5.90 -3.71
CA LEU A 38 -1.86 -7.09 -4.39
C LEU A 38 -1.38 -6.78 -5.81
N HIS A 39 -2.15 -6.00 -6.56
CA HIS A 39 -1.78 -5.59 -7.91
C HIS A 39 -0.48 -4.79 -7.90
N VAL A 40 -0.38 -3.75 -7.06
CA VAL A 40 0.83 -2.93 -6.93
C VAL A 40 2.04 -3.75 -6.52
N LEU A 41 1.92 -4.64 -5.52
CA LEU A 41 3.04 -5.48 -5.06
C LEU A 41 3.44 -6.56 -6.08
N THR A 42 2.55 -6.93 -6.99
CA THR A 42 2.84 -7.88 -8.08
C THR A 42 3.48 -7.18 -9.27
N GLU A 43 2.99 -5.99 -9.62
CA GLU A 43 3.46 -5.20 -10.76
C GLU A 43 4.79 -4.48 -10.48
N LEU A 44 4.99 -3.96 -9.27
CA LEU A 44 6.23 -3.27 -8.87
C LEU A 44 7.50 -4.09 -9.14
N PRO A 45 7.63 -5.36 -8.71
CA PRO A 45 8.84 -6.13 -8.95
C PRO A 45 9.02 -6.55 -10.42
N GLN A 46 7.96 -6.52 -11.24
CA GLN A 46 8.06 -6.79 -12.68
C GLN A 46 8.57 -5.59 -13.47
N ARG A 47 8.54 -4.38 -12.87
CA ARG A 47 8.86 -3.14 -13.56
C ARG A 47 10.29 -2.67 -13.26
N PRO A 48 10.97 -2.08 -14.25
CA PRO A 48 12.26 -1.45 -14.02
C PRO A 48 12.13 -0.24 -13.06
N PRO A 49 13.20 0.14 -12.34
CA PRO A 49 13.17 1.22 -11.35
C PRO A 49 12.80 2.60 -11.92
N GLU A 50 12.89 2.78 -13.24
CA GLU A 50 12.49 4.01 -13.95
C GLU A 50 11.11 3.89 -14.63
N ALA A 51 10.39 2.80 -14.38
CA ALA A 51 9.07 2.60 -14.96
C ALA A 51 8.04 3.58 -14.43
N ASP A 52 7.12 3.97 -15.30
CA ASP A 52 6.01 4.81 -14.92
C ASP A 52 5.08 4.07 -13.94
N ILE A 53 4.87 4.70 -12.79
CA ILE A 53 4.03 4.25 -11.67
C ILE A 53 2.66 4.93 -11.70
N THR A 54 2.39 5.81 -12.68
CA THR A 54 1.12 6.52 -12.82
C THR A 54 -0.06 5.57 -13.04
N ASP A 55 0.18 4.42 -13.70
CA ASP A 55 -0.80 3.33 -13.82
C ASP A 55 -1.11 2.63 -12.50
N LEU A 56 -0.17 2.63 -11.57
CA LEU A 56 -0.33 2.02 -10.25
C LEU A 56 -0.97 2.96 -9.24
N LEU A 57 -1.44 4.14 -9.65
CA LEU A 57 -2.16 5.04 -8.76
C LEU A 57 -3.56 4.50 -8.46
N PRO A 58 -4.08 4.72 -7.24
CA PRO A 58 -5.38 4.18 -6.82
C PRO A 58 -6.55 4.75 -7.62
N PHE A 59 -6.35 5.87 -8.32
CA PHE A 59 -7.35 6.47 -9.21
C PHE A 59 -7.44 5.78 -10.57
N ASN A 60 -6.39 5.09 -11.01
CA ASN A 60 -6.33 4.42 -12.31
C ASN A 60 -6.68 2.93 -12.18
N PHE A 61 -6.69 2.40 -10.96
CA PHE A 61 -7.25 1.09 -10.64
C PHE A 61 -8.79 1.15 -10.64
N ALA A 62 -9.37 1.37 -11.81
CA ALA A 62 -10.80 1.21 -12.04
C ALA A 62 -11.02 -0.17 -12.64
N MET A 63 -11.64 -1.07 -11.88
CA MET A 63 -12.21 -2.31 -12.41
C MET A 63 -13.69 -2.10 -12.72
#